data_AF-A0A8M1MXC6-F1
#
_entry.id   AF-A0A8M1MXC6-F1
#
_cell.length_a   1.000
_cell.length_b   1.000
_cell.length_c   1.000
_cell.angle_alpha   90.00
_cell.angle_beta   90.00
_cell.angle_gamma   90.00
#
_symmetry.space_group_name_H-M   'P 1'
#
loop_
_entity.id
_entity.type
_entity.pdbx_description
1 polymer ?
#
loop_
_entity_poly.entity_id
_entity_poly.type
_entity_poly.pdbx_seq_one_letter_code
_entity_poly.pdbx_strand_id
1 'polypeptide(L)'
;MTVERWLRLQGKGLAMLHVTRGVWGSRVRVWSLLPTLLGPPRALSSLAAKMGEYRKMWNPTEPRDWAQQYRERFIPFSKEQLLRLLTQALYDPINPDRETLDQPSLTDPQRLSNEQEVLRALEPLLAQANFSPLSEDTLAYALVVHHPQDEVQVTINLDKYIYMQFWALGQRVGQMPLKSSVGSKRGFFIKSSPAERRYFKRVVLAARTKRGHLVLKSFKDTPLEGLEQLLPELKVRTSTTQRALLNFTLFVSGMVFFVNVGMVVLSDLKMATSLLLLLFAMFMGLRASKMFGQRRSVQALELAHMLYYRSTSNNSELLSALALRAQDEHAKEALLAHSFLARLPPGARGQQEETSQWLQSEIEHWLLAQSGCDVAFNGTRALAHLQALTPSIGMFPPPGIPKLDPLPTVIPETPQPARSGNKP
;
A
#
# COMPACT_ATOMS: atom_id res chain seq x y z
N MET A 1 10.99 -20.29 52.27
CA MET A 1 12.23 -19.73 52.84
C MET A 1 12.98 -19.05 51.72
N THR A 2 13.14 -17.74 51.81
CA THR A 2 13.83 -16.89 50.84
C THR A 2 15.26 -16.64 51.31
N VAL A 3 16.21 -16.62 50.37
CA VAL A 3 17.61 -16.23 50.63
C VAL A 3 17.98 -15.16 49.61
N GLU A 4 18.13 -13.94 50.07
CA GLU A 4 18.67 -12.85 49.26
C GLU A 4 20.19 -12.81 49.39
N ARG A 5 20.90 -12.62 48.28
CA ARG A 5 22.36 -12.43 48.29
C ARG A 5 22.76 -11.38 47.26
N TRP A 6 23.17 -10.23 47.76
CA TRP A 6 23.64 -9.10 46.95
C TRP A 6 25.17 -9.11 46.88
N LEU A 7 25.74 -8.99 45.68
CA LEU A 7 27.19 -8.90 45.45
C LEU A 7 27.53 -7.62 44.68
N ARG A 8 28.06 -6.62 45.38
CA ARG A 8 28.39 -5.30 44.83
C ARG A 8 29.75 -5.36 44.14
N LEU A 9 29.78 -5.18 42.81
CA LEU A 9 31.02 -4.95 42.05
C LEU A 9 31.07 -3.49 41.56
N GLN A 10 32.23 -2.87 41.72
CA GLN A 10 32.40 -1.44 41.53
C GLN A 10 32.56 -1.10 40.04
N GLY A 11 31.82 -0.11 39.53
CA GLY A 11 32.06 0.52 38.24
C GLY A 11 31.45 -0.13 36.98
N LYS A 12 31.20 -1.45 36.95
CA LYS A 12 30.53 -2.11 35.79
C LYS A 12 29.60 -3.26 36.18
N GLY A 13 28.31 -2.94 36.31
CA GLY A 13 27.20 -3.90 36.28
C GLY A 13 26.89 -4.62 37.60
N LEU A 14 25.59 -4.83 37.86
CA LEU A 14 25.09 -5.70 38.91
C LEU A 14 23.81 -6.39 38.38
N ALA A 15 23.89 -7.69 38.12
CA ALA A 15 22.77 -8.50 37.68
C ALA A 15 22.10 -9.18 38.88
N MET A 16 20.78 -9.38 38.83
CA MET A 16 20.03 -10.11 39.85
C MET A 16 19.25 -11.26 39.22
N LEU A 17 19.48 -12.46 39.72
CA LEU A 17 18.72 -13.67 39.41
C LEU A 17 17.74 -13.95 40.56
N HIS A 18 16.46 -14.13 40.25
CA HIS A 18 15.47 -14.73 41.17
C HIS A 18 14.88 -15.99 40.55
N VAL A 19 14.85 -17.08 41.33
CA VAL A 19 14.48 -18.42 40.85
C VAL A 19 13.52 -19.10 41.85
N THR A 20 12.29 -19.38 41.38
CA THR A 20 11.22 -20.24 41.97
C THR A 20 10.48 -19.72 43.23
N ARG A 21 9.24 -20.15 43.55
CA ARG A 21 8.27 -21.11 42.94
C ARG A 21 6.83 -20.69 43.35
N GLY A 22 5.83 -20.65 42.45
CA GLY A 22 4.40 -20.53 42.88
C GLY A 22 3.40 -19.86 41.93
N VAL A 23 2.55 -20.69 41.32
CA VAL A 23 1.12 -20.53 40.90
C VAL A 23 0.51 -19.16 40.54
N TRP A 24 -0.25 -19.21 39.42
CA TRP A 24 -1.36 -18.33 38.94
C TRP A 24 -1.06 -17.18 37.96
N GLY A 25 -1.87 -17.15 36.88
CA GLY A 25 -1.88 -16.09 35.85
C GLY A 25 -1.48 -16.56 34.45
N SER A 26 -2.44 -17.04 33.66
CA SER A 26 -2.24 -17.38 32.23
C SER A 26 -2.00 -16.13 31.37
N ARG A 27 -0.77 -15.63 31.32
CA ARG A 27 -0.31 -14.68 30.29
C ARG A 27 0.42 -15.44 29.19
N VAL A 28 -0.24 -15.61 28.04
CA VAL A 28 0.39 -16.13 26.82
C VAL A 28 1.43 -15.10 26.36
N ARG A 29 2.69 -15.31 26.73
CA ARG A 29 3.81 -14.45 26.34
C ARG A 29 4.44 -15.03 25.09
N VAL A 30 3.95 -14.63 23.92
CA VAL A 30 4.52 -15.02 22.62
C VAL A 30 5.93 -14.45 22.52
N TRP A 31 6.94 -15.32 22.56
CA TRP A 31 8.32 -14.97 22.20
C TRP A 31 8.48 -15.15 20.69
N SER A 32 8.48 -14.04 19.95
CA SER A 32 8.79 -14.04 18.52
C SER A 32 10.30 -14.12 18.30
N LEU A 33 10.82 -15.33 18.12
CA LEU A 33 12.14 -15.57 17.54
C LEU A 33 12.09 -15.31 16.03
N LEU A 34 12.07 -14.03 15.65
CA LEU A 34 12.22 -13.54 14.28
C LEU A 34 13.51 -12.70 14.20
N PRO A 35 14.40 -12.93 13.23
CA PRO A 35 15.52 -12.02 12.97
C PRO A 35 14.99 -10.63 12.64
N THR A 36 15.51 -9.59 13.29
CA THR A 36 15.18 -8.19 12.99
C THR A 36 15.77 -7.79 11.63
N LEU A 37 15.05 -8.13 10.55
CA LEU A 37 15.53 -7.97 9.16
C LEU A 37 15.19 -6.63 8.50
N LEU A 38 14.43 -5.76 9.17
CA LEU A 38 14.32 -4.34 8.83
C LEU A 38 14.31 -3.47 10.10
N GLY A 39 14.81 -2.24 9.97
CA GLY A 39 15.00 -1.30 11.07
C GLY A 39 13.73 -0.59 11.57
N PRO A 40 13.88 0.32 12.56
CA PRO A 40 12.77 1.12 13.10
C PRO A 40 12.03 1.95 12.02
N PRO A 41 10.82 2.47 12.30
CA PRO A 41 10.06 3.29 11.35
C PRO A 41 10.94 4.40 10.74
N ARG A 42 10.92 4.46 9.40
CA ARG A 42 11.80 5.33 8.61
C ARG A 42 11.68 6.79 9.06
N ALA A 43 12.78 7.35 9.55
CA ALA A 43 12.85 8.76 9.91
C ALA A 43 12.73 9.61 8.61
N LEU A 44 11.67 10.41 8.52
CA LEU A 44 11.42 11.27 7.34
C LEU A 44 12.55 12.28 7.07
N SER A 45 13.35 12.61 8.09
CA SER A 45 14.56 13.43 7.97
C SER A 45 15.66 12.76 7.14
N SER A 46 15.85 11.44 7.26
CA SER A 46 16.79 10.67 6.45
C SER A 46 16.35 10.67 4.97
N LEU A 47 15.07 10.38 4.73
CA LEU A 47 14.48 10.42 3.39
C LEU A 47 14.58 11.83 2.77
N ALA A 48 14.36 12.89 3.57
CA ALA A 48 14.51 14.27 3.11
C ALA A 48 15.96 14.62 2.73
N ALA A 49 16.94 14.15 3.50
CA ALA A 49 18.35 14.32 3.19
C ALA A 49 18.71 13.60 1.88
N LYS A 50 18.29 12.33 1.73
CA LYS A 50 18.45 11.54 0.49
C LYS A 50 17.80 12.19 -0.72
N MET A 51 16.55 12.65 -0.61
CA MET A 51 15.89 13.44 -1.67
C MET A 51 16.67 14.73 -1.99
N GLY A 52 17.36 15.32 -1.01
CA GLY A 52 18.26 16.44 -1.20
C GLY A 52 19.54 16.11 -1.97
N GLU A 53 20.07 14.89 -1.85
CA GLU A 53 21.19 14.39 -2.66
C GLU A 53 20.75 14.17 -4.12
N TYR A 54 19.66 13.43 -4.33
CA TYR A 54 19.12 13.16 -5.67
C TYR A 54 18.76 14.45 -6.43
N ARG A 55 18.26 15.49 -5.76
CA ARG A 55 18.01 16.82 -6.36
C ARG A 55 19.25 17.58 -6.82
N LYS A 56 20.44 17.24 -6.30
CA LYS A 56 21.72 17.86 -6.70
C LYS A 56 22.39 17.13 -7.86
N MET A 57 21.95 15.91 -8.19
CA MET A 57 22.47 15.14 -9.31
C MET A 57 21.89 15.64 -10.63
N TRP A 58 22.77 15.94 -11.60
CA TRP A 58 22.35 16.33 -12.95
C TRP A 58 21.67 15.19 -13.70
N ASN A 59 22.17 13.95 -13.51
CA ASN A 59 21.51 12.71 -13.91
C ASN A 59 21.45 11.78 -12.68
N PRO A 60 20.30 11.63 -12.00
CA PRO A 60 20.17 10.72 -10.86
C PRO A 60 20.37 9.26 -11.31
N THR A 61 21.28 8.55 -10.66
CA THR A 61 21.62 7.16 -11.00
C THR A 61 20.69 6.19 -10.28
N GLU A 62 20.24 5.12 -10.96
CA GLU A 62 19.40 4.10 -10.33
C GLU A 62 20.14 3.33 -9.21
N PRO A 63 19.45 2.89 -8.14
CA PRO A 63 20.04 2.04 -7.10
C PRO A 63 20.55 0.70 -7.67
N ARG A 64 21.75 0.27 -7.26
CA ARG A 64 22.35 -1.01 -7.65
C ARG A 64 21.68 -2.19 -6.91
N ASP A 65 21.76 -3.38 -7.51
CA ASP A 65 21.34 -4.69 -6.98
C ASP A 65 19.85 -4.84 -6.57
N TRP A 66 19.00 -3.90 -7.01
CA TRP A 66 17.56 -3.90 -6.73
C TRP A 66 16.86 -5.21 -7.13
N ALA A 67 17.28 -5.86 -8.23
CA ALA A 67 16.63 -7.07 -8.75
C ALA A 67 16.71 -8.29 -7.82
N GLN A 68 17.73 -8.37 -6.95
CA GLN A 68 17.80 -9.41 -5.91
C GLN A 68 17.04 -9.01 -4.63
N GLN A 69 16.96 -7.71 -4.34
CA GLN A 69 16.41 -7.17 -3.09
C GLN A 69 14.89 -7.33 -2.95
N TYR A 70 14.17 -7.45 -4.07
CA TYR A 70 12.70 -7.60 -4.12
C TYR A 70 12.24 -9.03 -4.49
N ARG A 71 13.10 -10.06 -4.31
CA ARG A 71 12.71 -11.48 -4.45
C ARG A 71 11.86 -11.95 -3.26
N GLU A 72 10.90 -12.83 -3.55
CA GLU A 72 9.84 -13.27 -2.63
C GLU A 72 10.38 -14.07 -1.42
N ARG A 73 10.16 -13.60 -0.17
CA ARG A 73 10.68 -14.26 1.07
C ARG A 73 9.79 -14.11 2.33
N PHE A 74 9.27 -15.25 2.83
CA PHE A 74 8.96 -15.66 4.24
C PHE A 74 7.80 -15.09 5.13
N ILE A 75 7.55 -15.79 6.28
CA ILE A 75 6.31 -16.28 7.01
C ILE A 75 6.03 -15.52 8.36
N PRO A 76 4.97 -15.68 9.24
CA PRO A 76 3.75 -16.56 9.31
C PRO A 76 2.35 -15.91 9.59
N PHE A 77 1.23 -16.67 9.46
CA PHE A 77 0.45 -17.41 10.52
C PHE A 77 -0.93 -17.87 9.96
N SER A 78 -1.81 -18.48 10.77
CA SER A 78 -3.14 -18.95 10.32
C SER A 78 -4.15 -17.82 10.03
N LYS A 79 -4.83 -17.91 8.88
CA LYS A 79 -5.73 -16.89 8.29
C LYS A 79 -6.73 -16.31 9.29
N GLU A 80 -7.49 -17.17 9.97
CA GLU A 80 -8.65 -16.76 10.76
C GLU A 80 -8.31 -16.16 12.12
N GLN A 81 -7.13 -16.50 12.66
CA GLN A 81 -6.59 -15.89 13.87
C GLN A 81 -5.94 -14.55 13.54
N LEU A 82 -5.12 -14.48 12.47
CA LEU A 82 -4.54 -13.21 12.03
C LEU A 82 -5.60 -12.20 11.63
N LEU A 83 -6.56 -12.55 10.78
CA LEU A 83 -7.55 -11.58 10.29
C LEU A 83 -8.45 -11.08 11.44
N ARG A 84 -8.82 -11.94 12.40
CA ARG A 84 -9.52 -11.50 13.61
C ARG A 84 -8.65 -10.64 14.53
N LEU A 85 -7.41 -11.02 14.83
CA LEU A 85 -6.52 -10.25 15.71
C LEU A 85 -6.11 -8.90 15.09
N LEU A 86 -5.62 -8.88 13.85
CA LEU A 86 -5.29 -7.64 13.14
C LEU A 86 -6.52 -6.75 12.98
N THR A 87 -7.65 -7.28 12.53
CA THR A 87 -8.81 -6.43 12.21
C THR A 87 -9.59 -6.04 13.46
N GLN A 88 -10.01 -6.98 14.29
CA GLN A 88 -10.88 -6.69 15.44
C GLN A 88 -10.13 -6.19 16.68
N ALA A 89 -8.91 -6.68 16.94
CA ALA A 89 -8.18 -6.32 18.17
C ALA A 89 -7.21 -5.14 17.97
N LEU A 90 -6.56 -5.02 16.81
CA LEU A 90 -5.53 -4.00 16.56
C LEU A 90 -6.01 -2.83 15.69
N TYR A 91 -6.75 -3.11 14.60
CA TYR A 91 -7.14 -2.09 13.61
C TYR A 91 -8.47 -1.40 13.92
N ASP A 92 -9.52 -2.11 14.35
CA ASP A 92 -10.84 -1.52 14.62
C ASP A 92 -10.80 -0.31 15.60
N PRO A 93 -9.99 -0.29 16.68
CA PRO A 93 -9.86 0.89 17.55
C PRO A 93 -9.25 2.13 16.88
N ILE A 94 -8.54 1.97 15.76
CA ILE A 94 -7.90 3.06 15.00
C ILE A 94 -8.52 3.28 13.61
N ASN A 95 -9.47 2.44 13.20
CA ASN A 95 -10.07 2.45 11.87
C ASN A 95 -10.82 3.77 11.63
N PRO A 96 -10.45 4.58 10.62
CA PRO A 96 -11.13 5.84 10.33
C PRO A 96 -12.54 5.66 9.75
N ASP A 97 -12.81 4.50 9.15
CA ASP A 97 -14.09 4.19 8.47
C ASP A 97 -15.04 3.42 9.40
N ARG A 98 -14.91 3.57 10.72
CA ARG A 98 -15.70 2.83 11.71
C ARG A 98 -17.05 3.49 11.98
N GLU A 99 -18.12 2.70 11.85
CA GLU A 99 -19.51 3.14 12.07
C GLU A 99 -20.01 2.91 13.51
N THR A 100 -19.24 2.21 14.36
CA THR A 100 -19.60 1.91 15.75
C THR A 100 -19.26 3.07 16.70
N LEU A 101 -20.23 3.54 17.48
CA LEU A 101 -20.14 4.80 18.24
C LEU A 101 -19.47 4.69 19.64
N ASP A 102 -19.33 3.49 20.20
CA ASP A 102 -19.18 3.29 21.64
C ASP A 102 -17.76 2.94 22.14
N GLN A 103 -16.74 3.71 21.73
CA GLN A 103 -15.40 3.62 22.36
C GLN A 103 -14.80 5.00 22.68
N PRO A 104 -14.07 5.12 23.81
CA PRO A 104 -13.43 6.39 24.18
C PRO A 104 -12.40 6.80 23.13
N SER A 105 -12.36 8.09 22.81
CA SER A 105 -11.46 8.65 21.82
C SER A 105 -10.00 8.52 22.26
N LEU A 106 -9.25 7.65 21.57
CA LEU A 106 -7.82 7.45 21.81
C LEU A 106 -7.06 8.77 21.70
N THR A 107 -6.22 9.07 22.70
CA THR A 107 -5.30 10.21 22.65
C THR A 107 -4.29 9.99 21.53
N ASP A 108 -3.87 11.04 20.82
CA ASP A 108 -2.97 10.91 19.67
C ASP A 108 -1.66 10.12 19.89
N PRO A 109 -0.92 10.23 21.03
CA PRO A 109 0.25 9.37 21.25
C PRO A 109 -0.11 7.89 21.41
N GLN A 110 -1.27 7.57 22.00
CA GLN A 110 -1.75 6.20 22.12
C GLN A 110 -2.18 5.65 20.76
N ARG A 111 -2.92 6.46 19.98
CA ARG A 111 -3.27 6.13 18.59
C ARG A 111 -2.02 5.87 17.74
N LEU A 112 -0.99 6.69 17.85
CA LEU A 112 0.28 6.51 17.12
C LEU A 112 1.00 5.21 17.52
N SER A 113 1.00 4.85 18.81
CA SER A 113 1.54 3.58 19.28
C SER A 113 0.79 2.38 18.70
N ASN A 114 -0.55 2.42 18.71
CA ASN A 114 -1.41 1.37 18.18
C ASN A 114 -1.24 1.24 16.65
N GLU A 115 -1.17 2.36 15.91
CA GLU A 115 -0.84 2.36 14.48
C GLU A 115 0.50 1.66 14.20
N GLN A 116 1.53 1.93 14.98
CA GLN A 116 2.84 1.31 14.80
C GLN A 116 2.86 -0.18 15.23
N GLU A 117 1.94 -0.61 16.09
CA GLU A 117 1.69 -2.04 16.36
C GLU A 117 0.99 -2.72 15.18
N VAL A 118 -0.05 -2.08 14.60
CA VAL A 118 -0.71 -2.56 13.38
C VAL A 118 0.29 -2.70 12.22
N LEU A 119 1.17 -1.73 12.00
CA LEU A 119 2.17 -1.80 10.92
C LEU A 119 3.15 -2.98 11.12
N ARG A 120 3.65 -3.18 12.35
CA ARG A 120 4.50 -4.34 12.69
C ARG A 120 3.77 -5.67 12.52
N ALA A 121 2.47 -5.72 12.79
CA ALA A 121 1.64 -6.91 12.57
C ALA A 121 1.26 -7.10 11.07
N LEU A 122 1.25 -6.02 10.28
CA LEU A 122 0.95 -6.03 8.84
C LEU A 122 2.16 -6.45 7.98
N GLU A 123 3.38 -6.12 8.39
CA GLU A 123 4.63 -6.54 7.73
C GLU A 123 4.69 -8.04 7.37
N PRO A 124 4.46 -9.00 8.29
CA PRO A 124 4.46 -10.43 7.94
C PRO A 124 3.30 -10.83 7.01
N LEU A 125 2.17 -10.13 7.03
CA LEU A 125 1.05 -10.39 6.11
C LEU A 125 1.39 -9.92 4.68
N LEU A 126 2.04 -8.77 4.55
CA LEU A 126 2.54 -8.23 3.29
C LEU A 126 3.60 -9.16 2.66
N ALA A 127 4.56 -9.64 3.48
CA ALA A 127 5.58 -10.59 3.02
C ALA A 127 4.96 -11.90 2.48
N GLN A 128 3.96 -12.45 3.18
CA GLN A 128 3.21 -13.63 2.72
C GLN A 128 2.38 -13.38 1.44
N ALA A 129 1.96 -12.14 1.18
CA ALA A 129 1.29 -11.75 -0.07
C ALA A 129 2.28 -11.38 -1.20
N ASN A 130 3.57 -11.70 -1.04
CA ASN A 130 4.72 -11.39 -1.89
C ASN A 130 4.96 -9.88 -2.14
N PHE A 131 4.58 -9.02 -1.18
CA PHE A 131 4.95 -7.61 -1.20
C PHE A 131 6.30 -7.40 -0.52
N SER A 132 7.20 -6.65 -1.17
CA SER A 132 8.52 -6.31 -0.66
C SER A 132 8.61 -4.82 -0.30
N PRO A 133 9.18 -4.43 0.84
CA PRO A 133 9.27 -3.03 1.27
C PRO A 133 10.21 -2.23 0.37
N LEU A 134 9.80 -1.04 -0.08
CA LEU A 134 10.65 -0.18 -0.91
C LEU A 134 11.80 0.41 -0.09
N SER A 135 13.04 0.17 -0.52
CA SER A 135 14.25 0.79 0.03
C SER A 135 14.19 2.32 0.01
N GLU A 136 15.01 2.96 0.84
CA GLU A 136 15.01 4.41 0.98
C GLU A 136 15.53 5.11 -0.28
N ASP A 137 16.54 4.57 -0.94
CA ASP A 137 17.07 5.10 -2.21
C ASP A 137 16.05 4.98 -3.35
N THR A 138 15.37 3.83 -3.49
CA THR A 138 14.31 3.65 -4.49
C THR A 138 13.16 4.64 -4.27
N LEU A 139 12.77 4.86 -3.00
CA LEU A 139 11.73 5.84 -2.67
C LEU A 139 12.23 7.28 -2.92
N ALA A 140 13.45 7.63 -2.53
CA ALA A 140 14.01 8.96 -2.74
C ALA A 140 14.08 9.32 -4.24
N TYR A 141 14.50 8.38 -5.10
CA TYR A 141 14.45 8.51 -6.56
C TYR A 141 13.01 8.74 -7.04
N ALA A 142 12.08 7.85 -6.65
CA ALA A 142 10.68 7.86 -7.08
C ALA A 142 9.85 9.07 -6.63
N LEU A 143 10.27 9.78 -5.58
CA LEU A 143 9.62 11.01 -5.08
C LEU A 143 10.32 12.30 -5.56
N VAL A 144 11.38 12.20 -6.36
CA VAL A 144 12.15 13.34 -6.91
C VAL A 144 12.12 13.39 -8.43
N VAL A 145 12.19 12.24 -9.09
CA VAL A 145 12.25 12.15 -10.56
C VAL A 145 10.84 12.13 -11.13
N HIS A 146 10.47 13.19 -11.86
CA HIS A 146 9.20 13.26 -12.59
C HIS A 146 9.42 12.82 -14.04
N HIS A 147 8.59 11.91 -14.58
CA HIS A 147 8.74 11.49 -15.98
C HIS A 147 8.07 12.49 -16.94
N PRO A 148 8.69 12.88 -18.08
CA PRO A 148 8.16 13.91 -19.00
C PRO A 148 6.82 13.59 -19.71
N GLN A 149 6.25 12.39 -19.57
CA GLN A 149 4.91 12.07 -20.11
C GLN A 149 3.87 11.86 -18.99
N ASP A 150 4.22 12.14 -17.73
CA ASP A 150 3.22 12.22 -16.66
C ASP A 150 2.42 13.52 -16.84
N GLU A 151 1.12 13.40 -17.09
CA GLU A 151 0.25 14.55 -17.37
C GLU A 151 0.13 15.49 -16.17
N VAL A 152 0.18 14.92 -14.96
CA VAL A 152 0.13 15.65 -13.69
C VAL A 152 1.44 15.47 -12.93
N GLN A 153 2.23 16.54 -12.85
CA GLN A 153 3.35 16.64 -11.92
C GLN A 153 2.84 17.03 -10.54
N VAL A 154 3.36 16.39 -9.49
CA VAL A 154 3.02 16.76 -8.11
C VAL A 154 4.28 17.19 -7.36
N THR A 155 4.11 17.63 -6.13
CA THR A 155 5.22 17.97 -5.24
C THR A 155 4.77 17.73 -3.81
N ILE A 156 5.57 16.95 -3.09
CA ILE A 156 5.30 16.51 -1.73
C ILE A 156 5.96 17.49 -0.76
N ASN A 157 5.30 17.78 0.35
CA ASN A 157 5.99 18.28 1.53
C ASN A 157 6.01 17.18 2.60
N LEU A 158 7.21 16.64 2.88
CA LEU A 158 7.43 15.62 3.90
C LEU A 158 7.07 16.10 5.31
N ASP A 159 7.16 17.42 5.58
CA ASP A 159 6.83 18.01 6.88
C ASP A 159 5.37 17.79 7.30
N LYS A 160 4.49 17.42 6.37
CA LYS A 160 3.08 17.10 6.63
C LYS A 160 2.88 15.69 7.18
N TYR A 161 3.88 14.82 7.05
CA TYR A 161 3.80 13.42 7.42
C TYR A 161 4.46 13.16 8.78
N ILE A 162 4.04 12.09 9.45
CA ILE A 162 4.74 11.51 10.61
C ILE A 162 5.58 10.34 10.12
N TYR A 163 4.98 9.46 9.31
CA TYR A 163 5.65 8.37 8.60
C TYR A 163 4.95 8.09 7.27
N MET A 164 5.69 7.47 6.35
CA MET A 164 5.16 6.84 5.15
C MET A 164 5.97 5.58 4.85
N GLN A 165 5.28 4.49 4.47
CA GLN A 165 5.87 3.22 4.08
C GLN A 165 5.21 2.74 2.79
N PHE A 166 6.01 2.17 1.90
CA PHE A 166 5.57 1.63 0.62
C PHE A 166 6.09 0.20 0.48
N TRP A 167 5.24 -0.69 -0.04
CA TRP A 167 5.63 -2.03 -0.45
C TRP A 167 5.17 -2.26 -1.88
N ALA A 168 5.99 -2.93 -2.68
CA ALA A 168 5.68 -3.25 -4.06
C ALA A 168 5.60 -4.76 -4.28
N LEU A 169 4.70 -5.17 -5.19
CA LEU A 169 4.54 -6.53 -5.67
C LEU A 169 4.81 -6.52 -7.18
N GLY A 170 5.83 -7.27 -7.59
CA GLY A 170 6.18 -7.56 -8.99
C GLY A 170 6.57 -6.32 -9.79
N GLN A 171 7.80 -6.30 -10.32
CA GLN A 171 8.20 -5.28 -11.29
C GLN A 171 7.95 -5.77 -12.71
N ARG A 172 7.58 -4.86 -13.60
CA ARG A 172 7.47 -5.09 -15.05
C ARG A 172 8.12 -3.94 -15.79
N VAL A 173 8.73 -4.26 -16.91
CA VAL A 173 9.16 -3.31 -17.93
C VAL A 173 8.22 -3.47 -19.11
N GLY A 174 7.68 -2.37 -19.65
CA GLY A 174 6.79 -2.42 -20.80
C GLY A 174 6.04 -1.12 -21.05
N GLN A 175 5.20 -1.12 -22.08
CA GLN A 175 4.34 0.01 -22.41
C GLN A 175 3.18 0.10 -21.42
N MET A 176 3.07 1.22 -20.70
CA MET A 176 1.89 1.49 -19.88
C MET A 176 0.70 1.88 -20.77
N PRO A 177 -0.50 1.29 -20.55
CA PRO A 177 -1.72 1.83 -21.14
C PRO A 177 -1.97 3.23 -20.57
N LEU A 178 -2.09 4.23 -21.45
CA LEU A 178 -2.35 5.61 -21.08
C LEU A 178 -3.79 5.73 -20.53
N LYS A 179 -3.96 5.54 -19.23
CA LYS A 179 -5.25 5.66 -18.51
C LYS A 179 -5.59 7.12 -18.17
N SER A 180 -5.58 8.00 -19.16
CA SER A 180 -6.11 9.36 -19.04
C SER A 180 -7.43 9.51 -19.80
N SER A 181 -8.54 9.46 -19.04
CA SER A 181 -9.90 9.50 -19.60
C SER A 181 -10.47 10.91 -19.78
N VAL A 182 -9.84 11.93 -19.19
CA VAL A 182 -10.32 13.32 -19.23
C VAL A 182 -9.95 13.99 -20.56
N GLY A 183 -10.49 13.48 -21.66
CA GLY A 183 -10.60 14.20 -22.92
C GLY A 183 -9.31 14.85 -23.42
N SER A 184 -8.18 14.13 -23.35
CA SER A 184 -6.88 14.57 -23.87
C SER A 184 -6.89 14.62 -25.40
N LYS A 185 -7.69 15.55 -25.94
CA LYS A 185 -7.56 16.11 -27.29
C LYS A 185 -6.29 16.96 -27.35
N ARG A 186 -5.13 16.37 -27.01
CA ARG A 186 -3.87 16.82 -27.61
C ARG A 186 -4.11 16.74 -29.12
N GLY A 187 -4.01 17.87 -29.80
CA GLY A 187 -4.31 17.96 -31.23
C GLY A 187 -3.51 16.92 -32.02
N PHE A 188 -4.02 16.56 -33.19
CA PHE A 188 -3.60 15.44 -34.07
C PHE A 188 -2.09 15.31 -34.41
N PHE A 189 -1.23 16.20 -33.91
CA PHE A 189 0.17 16.36 -34.26
C PHE A 189 1.19 15.88 -33.20
N ILE A 190 0.79 15.59 -31.95
CA ILE A 190 1.71 15.06 -30.92
C ILE A 190 1.09 13.85 -30.21
N LYS A 191 1.06 12.72 -30.92
CA LYS A 191 0.84 11.40 -30.31
C LYS A 191 2.14 10.97 -29.63
N SER A 192 2.30 11.32 -28.35
CA SER A 192 3.45 10.88 -27.54
C SER A 192 3.48 9.35 -27.54
N SER A 193 4.52 8.76 -28.13
CA SER A 193 4.70 7.32 -28.20
C SER A 193 4.69 6.70 -26.80
N PRO A 194 4.06 5.54 -26.59
CA PRO A 194 4.11 4.85 -25.31
C PRO A 194 5.58 4.52 -25.01
N ALA A 195 6.17 5.22 -24.05
CA ALA A 195 7.52 4.89 -23.61
C ALA A 195 7.45 3.55 -22.87
N GLU A 196 8.44 2.71 -23.12
CA GLU A 196 8.69 1.57 -22.25
C GLU A 196 9.13 2.10 -20.88
N ARG A 197 8.42 1.70 -19.83
CA ARG A 197 8.68 2.15 -18.46
C ARG A 197 8.66 1.01 -17.48
N ARG A 198 9.33 1.22 -16.35
CA ARG A 198 9.30 0.33 -15.19
C ARG A 198 8.11 0.65 -14.32
N TYR A 199 7.31 -0.37 -14.01
CA TYR A 199 6.13 -0.22 -13.17
C TYR A 199 5.91 -1.42 -12.26
N PHE A 200 5.26 -1.16 -11.13
CA PHE A 200 4.88 -2.17 -10.17
C PHE A 200 3.47 -2.69 -10.49
N LYS A 201 3.29 -4.01 -10.46
CA LYS A 201 1.98 -4.66 -10.68
C LYS A 201 1.00 -4.26 -9.59
N ARG A 202 1.44 -4.23 -8.32
CA ARG A 202 0.72 -3.58 -7.21
C ARG A 202 1.67 -2.83 -6.28
N VAL A 203 1.15 -1.79 -5.63
CA VAL A 203 1.84 -1.03 -4.58
C VAL A 203 0.89 -0.84 -3.40
N VAL A 204 1.34 -1.16 -2.20
CA VAL A 204 0.69 -0.82 -0.93
C VAL A 204 1.37 0.41 -0.35
N LEU A 205 0.55 1.34 0.14
CA LEU A 205 0.94 2.55 0.85
C LEU A 205 0.31 2.54 2.24
N ALA A 206 1.15 2.76 3.25
CA ALA A 206 0.72 3.15 4.59
C ALA A 206 1.28 4.54 4.92
N ALA A 207 0.43 5.51 5.24
CA ALA A 207 0.89 6.85 5.57
C ALA A 207 0.02 7.50 6.66
N ARG A 208 0.67 8.22 7.59
CA ARG A 208 0.01 9.04 8.61
C ARG A 208 0.44 10.49 8.43
N THR A 209 -0.52 11.38 8.23
CA THR A 209 -0.27 12.83 8.25
C THR A 209 -0.41 13.41 9.64
N LYS A 210 0.24 14.55 9.91
CA LYS A 210 0.23 15.23 11.21
C LYS A 210 -1.15 15.69 11.66
N ARG A 211 -2.12 15.78 10.75
CA ARG A 211 -3.51 16.24 11.00
C ARG A 211 -4.58 15.21 10.65
N GLY A 212 -4.22 14.12 9.96
CA GLY A 212 -5.13 13.04 9.58
C GLY A 212 -4.97 11.82 10.47
N HIS A 213 -5.41 10.66 9.95
CA HIS A 213 -5.26 9.32 10.54
C HIS A 213 -4.33 8.45 9.68
N LEU A 214 -4.02 7.22 10.12
CA LEU A 214 -3.37 6.22 9.26
C LEU A 214 -4.26 5.88 8.07
N VAL A 215 -3.75 6.13 6.86
CA VAL A 215 -4.38 5.75 5.60
C VAL A 215 -3.63 4.55 5.02
N LEU A 216 -4.35 3.45 4.80
CA LEU A 216 -3.85 2.25 4.14
C LEU A 216 -4.50 2.12 2.75
N LYS A 217 -3.71 2.06 1.67
CA LYS A 217 -4.24 1.93 0.30
C LYS A 217 -3.40 1.01 -0.56
N SER A 218 -4.05 0.28 -1.46
CA SER A 218 -3.38 -0.48 -2.53
C SER A 218 -3.75 0.05 -3.91
N PHE A 219 -2.77 0.04 -4.79
CA PHE A 219 -2.85 0.53 -6.16
C PHE A 219 -2.32 -0.53 -7.14
N LYS A 220 -2.86 -0.57 -8.36
CA LYS A 220 -2.38 -1.39 -9.48
C LYS A 220 -1.75 -0.52 -10.56
N ASP A 221 -0.84 -1.11 -11.33
CA ASP A 221 -0.19 -0.49 -12.49
C ASP A 221 0.43 0.88 -12.14
N THR A 222 1.33 0.90 -11.17
CA THR A 222 1.96 2.15 -10.67
C THR A 222 3.37 2.30 -11.24
N PRO A 223 3.69 3.37 -12.01
CA PRO A 223 5.04 3.60 -12.52
C PRO A 223 5.99 3.96 -11.37
N LEU A 224 7.28 3.63 -11.53
CA LEU A 224 8.29 3.91 -10.51
C LEU A 224 8.36 5.41 -10.16
N GLU A 225 8.37 6.28 -11.18
CA GLU A 225 8.46 7.73 -11.04
C GLU A 225 7.14 8.37 -10.53
N GLY A 226 6.04 7.60 -10.49
CA GLY A 226 4.72 8.10 -10.10
C GLY A 226 4.29 7.78 -8.67
N LEU A 227 5.17 7.23 -7.82
CA LEU A 227 4.83 6.96 -6.41
C LEU A 227 4.38 8.22 -5.67
N GLU A 228 4.90 9.39 -6.06
CA GLU A 228 4.48 10.68 -5.50
C GLU A 228 3.00 10.99 -5.68
N GLN A 229 2.38 10.50 -6.76
CA GLN A 229 0.97 10.75 -7.08
C GLN A 229 0.00 9.99 -6.16
N LEU A 230 0.47 8.93 -5.49
CA LEU A 230 -0.34 8.06 -4.62
C LEU A 230 -0.55 8.64 -3.21
N LEU A 231 0.21 9.68 -2.83
CA LEU A 231 0.24 10.19 -1.47
C LEU A 231 -1.00 11.05 -1.11
N PRO A 232 -1.56 10.93 0.10
CA PRO A 232 -2.80 11.64 0.47
C PRO A 232 -2.73 13.17 0.44
N GLU A 233 -1.61 13.76 0.88
CA GLU A 233 -1.39 15.21 0.96
C GLU A 233 -0.23 15.64 0.05
N LEU A 234 -0.55 15.84 -1.23
CA LEU A 234 0.36 16.40 -2.23
C LEU A 234 -0.10 17.78 -2.72
N LYS A 235 0.80 18.54 -3.37
CA LYS A 235 0.46 19.75 -4.11
C LYS A 235 0.62 19.47 -5.61
N VAL A 236 -0.43 19.69 -6.40
CA VAL A 236 -0.32 19.67 -7.86
C VAL A 236 0.61 20.79 -8.30
N ARG A 237 1.61 20.45 -9.12
CA ARG A 237 2.62 21.37 -9.65
C ARG A 237 2.37 21.56 -11.14
N THR A 238 2.28 22.82 -11.57
CA THR A 238 2.37 23.13 -13.01
C THR A 238 3.83 23.00 -13.46
N SER A 239 4.06 22.30 -14.56
CA SER A 239 5.40 22.19 -15.14
C SER A 239 5.90 23.56 -15.59
N THR A 240 7.22 23.78 -15.54
CA THR A 240 7.81 25.08 -15.89
C THR A 240 7.52 25.49 -17.33
N THR A 241 7.57 24.53 -18.27
CA THR A 241 7.24 24.73 -19.68
C THR A 241 5.76 25.08 -19.89
N GLN A 242 4.84 24.37 -19.23
CA GLN A 242 3.40 24.67 -19.32
C GLN A 242 3.05 26.00 -18.66
N ARG A 243 3.71 26.36 -17.55
CA ARG A 243 3.55 27.67 -16.90
C ARG A 243 4.09 28.80 -17.76
N ALA A 244 5.23 28.61 -18.44
CA ALA A 244 5.77 29.56 -19.40
C ALA A 244 4.83 29.74 -20.61
N LEU A 245 4.31 28.65 -21.19
CA LEU A 245 3.32 28.68 -22.26
C LEU A 245 2.02 29.38 -21.85
N LEU A 246 1.55 29.13 -20.62
CA LEU A 246 0.35 29.79 -20.09
C LEU A 246 0.57 31.30 -19.91
N ASN A 247 1.71 31.71 -19.34
CA ASN A 247 2.11 33.11 -19.28
C ASN A 247 2.22 33.76 -20.67
N PHE A 248 2.80 33.05 -21.65
CA PHE A 248 2.97 33.55 -23.01
C PHE A 248 1.62 33.74 -23.72
N THR A 249 0.72 32.75 -23.67
CA THR A 249 -0.63 32.88 -24.25
C THR A 249 -1.44 33.99 -23.57
N LEU A 250 -1.29 34.17 -22.25
CA LEU A 250 -1.90 35.27 -21.52
C LEU A 250 -1.32 36.64 -21.92
N PHE A 251 -0.01 36.73 -22.13
CA PHE A 251 0.65 37.96 -22.60
C PHE A 251 0.21 38.33 -24.02
N VAL A 252 0.29 37.40 -24.97
CA VAL A 252 -0.11 37.65 -26.38
C VAL A 252 -1.60 38.03 -26.47
N SER A 253 -2.48 37.27 -25.81
CA SER A 253 -3.92 37.58 -25.79
C SER A 253 -4.30 38.81 -24.96
N GLY A 254 -3.43 39.25 -24.05
CA GLY A 254 -3.53 40.52 -23.34
C GLY A 254 -3.14 41.70 -24.24
N MET A 255 -2.01 41.57 -24.95
CA MET A 255 -1.50 42.58 -25.88
C MET A 255 -2.50 42.88 -27.01
N VAL A 256 -3.02 41.84 -27.67
CA VAL A 256 -4.04 42.00 -28.73
C VAL A 256 -5.30 42.69 -28.21
N PHE A 257 -5.75 42.36 -27.00
CA PHE A 257 -6.90 43.02 -26.38
C PHE A 257 -6.60 44.48 -26.02
N PHE A 258 -5.41 44.77 -25.50
CA PHE A 258 -4.99 46.13 -25.14
C PHE A 258 -4.89 47.03 -26.38
N VAL A 259 -4.30 46.54 -27.47
CA VAL A 259 -4.21 47.31 -28.73
C VAL A 259 -5.61 47.57 -29.28
N ASN A 260 -6.43 46.54 -29.46
CA ASN A 260 -7.75 46.69 -30.10
C ASN A 260 -8.72 47.53 -29.27
N VAL A 261 -8.86 47.25 -27.97
CA VAL A 261 -9.82 47.94 -27.10
C VAL A 261 -9.25 49.27 -26.60
N GLY A 262 -7.97 49.33 -26.27
CA GLY A 262 -7.31 50.55 -25.82
C GLY A 262 -7.28 51.64 -26.88
N MET A 263 -7.06 51.30 -28.15
CA MET A 263 -7.11 52.26 -29.26
C MET A 263 -8.50 52.90 -29.41
N VAL A 264 -9.57 52.11 -29.32
CA VAL A 264 -10.95 52.61 -29.36
C VAL A 264 -11.25 53.50 -28.15
N VAL A 265 -10.90 53.07 -26.94
CA VAL A 265 -11.16 53.83 -25.70
C VAL A 265 -10.35 55.14 -25.65
N LEU A 266 -9.13 55.17 -26.17
CA LEU A 266 -8.32 56.40 -26.26
C LEU A 266 -8.86 57.38 -27.30
N SER A 267 -9.37 56.88 -28.42
CA SER A 267 -9.85 57.71 -29.53
C SER A 267 -11.23 58.31 -29.24
N ASP A 268 -12.19 57.48 -28.81
CA ASP A 268 -13.60 57.87 -28.73
C ASP A 268 -14.01 58.36 -27.32
N LEU A 269 -13.50 57.71 -26.27
CA LEU A 269 -13.92 57.98 -24.88
C LEU A 269 -13.02 58.99 -24.14
N LYS A 270 -11.89 59.40 -24.74
CA LYS A 270 -10.90 60.33 -24.15
C LYS A 270 -10.53 60.01 -22.69
N MET A 271 -10.54 58.73 -22.34
CA MET A 271 -10.33 58.28 -20.97
C MET A 271 -8.85 58.44 -20.57
N ALA A 272 -8.59 58.85 -19.32
CA ALA A 272 -7.23 58.98 -18.81
C ALA A 272 -6.46 57.65 -18.93
N THR A 273 -5.23 57.72 -19.46
CA THR A 273 -4.36 56.54 -19.68
C THR A 273 -4.12 55.73 -18.40
N SER A 274 -4.01 56.40 -17.26
CA SER A 274 -3.89 55.76 -15.93
C SER A 274 -5.11 54.92 -15.57
N LEU A 275 -6.33 55.39 -15.86
CA LEU A 275 -7.57 54.67 -15.61
C LEU A 275 -7.73 53.47 -16.56
N LEU A 276 -7.38 53.65 -17.84
CA LEU A 276 -7.34 52.55 -18.83
C LEU A 276 -6.37 51.44 -18.39
N LEU A 277 -5.16 51.80 -17.95
CA LEU A 277 -4.16 50.85 -17.43
C LEU A 277 -4.64 50.13 -16.16
N LEU A 278 -5.30 50.84 -15.23
CA LEU A 278 -5.89 50.26 -14.03
C LEU A 278 -6.96 49.21 -14.38
N LEU A 279 -7.91 49.55 -15.26
CA LEU A 279 -9.00 48.67 -15.68
C LEU A 279 -8.44 47.46 -16.46
N PHE A 280 -7.45 47.67 -17.32
CA PHE A 280 -6.77 46.58 -18.01
C PHE A 280 -6.03 45.64 -17.05
N ALA A 281 -5.30 46.17 -16.06
CA ALA A 281 -4.63 45.37 -15.05
C ALA A 281 -5.62 44.54 -14.21
N MET A 282 -6.76 45.12 -13.82
CA MET A 282 -7.84 44.41 -13.12
C MET A 282 -8.44 43.29 -13.98
N PHE A 283 -8.76 43.58 -15.25
CA PHE A 283 -9.27 42.59 -16.21
C PHE A 283 -8.27 41.44 -16.42
N MET A 284 -6.99 41.76 -16.63
CA MET A 284 -5.94 40.76 -16.81
C MET A 284 -5.71 39.92 -15.55
N GLY A 285 -5.82 40.50 -14.35
CA GLY A 285 -5.80 39.77 -13.08
C GLY A 285 -6.94 38.77 -12.95
N LEU A 286 -8.17 39.17 -13.29
CA LEU A 286 -9.34 38.27 -13.30
C LEU A 286 -9.18 37.15 -14.34
N ARG A 287 -8.74 37.48 -15.56
CA ARG A 287 -8.50 36.53 -16.64
C ARG A 287 -7.40 35.52 -16.30
N ALA A 288 -6.30 35.98 -15.69
CA ALA A 288 -5.24 35.14 -15.17
C ALA A 288 -5.77 34.17 -14.11
N SER A 289 -6.48 34.68 -13.10
CA SER A 289 -7.08 33.87 -12.04
C SER A 289 -7.99 32.77 -12.61
N LYS A 290 -8.85 33.09 -13.58
CA LYS A 290 -9.69 32.11 -14.29
C LYS A 290 -8.87 31.07 -15.06
N MET A 291 -7.89 31.47 -15.87
CA MET A 291 -7.07 30.54 -16.66
C MET A 291 -6.22 29.60 -15.78
N PHE A 292 -5.53 30.14 -14.77
CA PHE A 292 -4.73 29.34 -13.83
C PHE A 292 -5.62 28.42 -12.97
N GLY A 293 -6.78 28.92 -12.52
CA GLY A 293 -7.77 28.12 -11.78
C GLY A 293 -8.29 26.95 -12.59
N GLN A 294 -8.73 27.18 -13.84
CA GLN A 294 -9.25 26.14 -14.73
C GLN A 294 -8.18 25.09 -15.07
N ARG A 295 -6.91 25.49 -15.30
CA ARG A 295 -5.83 24.53 -15.53
C ARG A 295 -5.56 23.66 -14.29
N ARG A 296 -5.57 24.26 -13.10
CA ARG A 296 -5.40 23.52 -11.83
C ARG A 296 -6.56 22.56 -11.55
N SER A 297 -7.81 22.93 -11.87
CA SER A 297 -8.96 22.04 -11.69
C SER A 297 -8.94 20.86 -12.65
N VAL A 298 -8.51 21.06 -13.91
CA VAL A 298 -8.32 19.96 -14.88
C VAL A 298 -7.25 18.98 -14.40
N GLN A 299 -6.08 19.46 -13.97
CA GLN A 299 -5.01 18.59 -13.44
C GLN A 299 -5.42 17.85 -12.16
N ALA A 300 -6.19 18.49 -11.27
CA ALA A 300 -6.75 17.82 -10.10
C ALA A 300 -7.75 16.71 -10.49
N LEU A 301 -8.55 16.94 -11.53
CA LEU A 301 -9.52 15.96 -12.05
C LEU A 301 -8.84 14.80 -12.78
N GLU A 302 -7.77 15.05 -13.55
CA GLU A 302 -6.92 14.02 -14.17
C GLU A 302 -6.29 13.12 -13.10
N LEU A 303 -5.71 13.72 -12.05
CA LEU A 303 -5.16 12.99 -10.90
C LEU A 303 -6.23 12.15 -10.19
N ALA A 304 -7.42 12.71 -9.96
CA ALA A 304 -8.52 12.01 -9.30
C ALA A 304 -8.99 10.79 -10.11
N HIS A 305 -9.13 10.90 -11.44
CA HIS A 305 -9.47 9.76 -12.29
C HIS A 305 -8.35 8.72 -12.34
N MET A 306 -7.09 9.14 -12.43
CA MET A 306 -5.94 8.22 -12.37
C MET A 306 -5.96 7.42 -11.07
N LEU A 307 -6.14 8.08 -9.92
CA LEU A 307 -6.23 7.43 -8.61
C LEU A 307 -7.45 6.53 -8.50
N TYR A 308 -8.61 6.93 -9.03
CA TYR A 308 -9.81 6.10 -9.05
C TYR A 308 -9.60 4.79 -9.82
N TYR A 309 -9.02 4.84 -11.02
CA TYR A 309 -8.77 3.64 -11.83
C TYR A 309 -7.58 2.79 -11.36
N ARG A 310 -6.62 3.37 -10.62
CA ARG A 310 -5.48 2.63 -10.04
C ARG A 310 -5.75 2.08 -8.65
N SER A 311 -6.59 2.72 -7.83
CA SER A 311 -6.96 2.21 -6.50
C SER A 311 -7.59 0.82 -6.61
N THR A 312 -7.20 -0.11 -5.74
CA THR A 312 -7.77 -1.47 -5.69
C THR A 312 -8.52 -1.76 -4.41
N SER A 313 -8.07 -1.21 -3.28
CA SER A 313 -8.66 -1.47 -1.97
C SER A 313 -8.15 -0.47 -0.93
N ASN A 314 -8.99 -0.10 0.04
CA ASN A 314 -8.66 0.85 1.11
C ASN A 314 -8.78 0.20 2.51
N ASN A 315 -7.98 0.65 3.48
CA ASN A 315 -8.20 0.43 4.91
C ASN A 315 -8.49 -1.06 5.26
N SER A 316 -9.65 -1.38 5.84
CA SER A 316 -10.00 -2.76 6.24
C SER A 316 -10.13 -3.72 5.05
N GLU A 317 -10.63 -3.25 3.90
CA GLU A 317 -10.71 -4.01 2.66
C GLU A 317 -9.31 -4.44 2.20
N LEU A 318 -8.30 -3.57 2.35
CA LEU A 318 -6.91 -3.93 2.03
C LEU A 318 -6.41 -5.07 2.94
N LEU A 319 -6.70 -5.04 4.24
CA LEU A 319 -6.28 -6.11 5.16
C LEU A 319 -6.88 -7.47 4.74
N SER A 320 -8.17 -7.47 4.37
CA SER A 320 -8.84 -8.69 3.87
C SER A 320 -8.28 -9.17 2.53
N ALA A 321 -8.00 -8.25 1.59
CA ALA A 321 -7.44 -8.57 0.28
C ALA A 321 -6.00 -9.08 0.36
N LEU A 322 -5.19 -8.57 1.31
CA LEU A 322 -3.86 -9.10 1.60
C LEU A 322 -3.91 -10.49 2.21
N ALA A 323 -4.83 -10.74 3.16
CA ALA A 323 -4.98 -12.06 3.76
C ALA A 323 -5.48 -13.13 2.80
N LEU A 324 -6.41 -12.79 1.89
CA LEU A 324 -6.82 -13.67 0.80
C LEU A 324 -5.65 -13.95 -0.15
N ARG A 325 -4.91 -12.91 -0.55
CA ARG A 325 -3.75 -13.07 -1.43
C ARG A 325 -2.64 -13.94 -0.80
N ALA A 326 -2.36 -13.76 0.48
CA ALA A 326 -1.41 -14.60 1.22
C ALA A 326 -1.84 -16.08 1.23
N GLN A 327 -3.14 -16.36 1.34
CA GLN A 327 -3.68 -17.71 1.21
C GLN A 327 -3.48 -18.27 -0.20
N ASP A 328 -3.71 -17.47 -1.26
CA ASP A 328 -3.51 -17.92 -2.65
C ASP A 328 -2.05 -18.30 -2.94
N GLU A 329 -1.07 -17.52 -2.44
CA GLU A 329 0.34 -17.85 -2.62
C GLU A 329 0.74 -19.10 -1.81
N HIS A 330 0.32 -19.21 -0.54
CA HIS A 330 0.48 -20.42 0.29
C HIS A 330 -0.11 -21.67 -0.39
N ALA A 331 -1.32 -21.60 -0.95
CA ALA A 331 -1.96 -22.72 -1.63
C ALA A 331 -1.14 -23.23 -2.83
N LYS A 332 -0.57 -22.33 -3.64
CA LYS A 332 0.31 -22.70 -4.76
C LYS A 332 1.56 -23.42 -4.27
N GLU A 333 2.19 -22.91 -3.21
CA GLU A 333 3.41 -23.51 -2.66
C GLU A 333 3.17 -24.89 -2.05
N ALA A 334 2.07 -25.07 -1.32
CA ALA A 334 1.69 -26.37 -0.78
C ALA A 334 1.40 -27.40 -1.91
N LEU A 335 0.75 -26.97 -2.99
CA LEU A 335 0.49 -27.82 -4.17
C LEU A 335 1.78 -28.18 -4.91
N LEU A 336 2.71 -27.22 -5.09
CA LEU A 336 4.02 -27.47 -5.67
C LEU A 336 4.85 -28.42 -4.78
N ALA A 337 4.90 -28.18 -3.47
CA ALA A 337 5.56 -29.08 -2.52
C ALA A 337 5.00 -30.50 -2.60
N HIS A 338 3.67 -30.66 -2.54
CA HIS A 338 3.04 -31.97 -2.56
C HIS A 338 3.29 -32.72 -3.87
N SER A 339 3.15 -32.05 -5.01
CA SER A 339 3.31 -32.67 -6.33
C SER A 339 4.75 -33.07 -6.66
N PHE A 340 5.76 -32.34 -6.16
CA PHE A 340 7.17 -32.71 -6.32
C PHE A 340 7.62 -33.77 -5.31
N LEU A 341 7.17 -33.70 -4.03
CA LEU A 341 7.44 -34.76 -3.05
C LEU A 341 6.83 -36.11 -3.44
N ALA A 342 5.69 -36.12 -4.15
CA ALA A 342 5.10 -37.35 -4.69
C ALA A 342 5.97 -38.01 -5.77
N ARG A 343 6.95 -37.28 -6.35
CA ARG A 343 7.92 -37.77 -7.33
C ARG A 343 9.29 -38.09 -6.72
N LEU A 344 9.49 -37.82 -5.43
CA LEU A 344 10.76 -38.05 -4.74
C LEU A 344 11.08 -39.57 -4.69
N PRO A 345 12.29 -40.01 -5.08
CA PRO A 345 12.66 -41.42 -4.99
C PRO A 345 12.52 -41.99 -3.57
N PRO A 346 12.03 -43.22 -3.38
CA PRO A 346 11.77 -43.77 -2.04
C PRO A 346 12.97 -43.80 -1.08
N GLY A 347 14.20 -43.82 -1.60
CA GLY A 347 15.44 -43.77 -0.81
C GLY A 347 16.04 -42.38 -0.57
N ALA A 348 15.44 -41.32 -1.12
CA ALA A 348 15.99 -39.95 -1.07
C ALA A 348 15.36 -39.07 0.05
N ARG A 349 14.65 -39.68 1.01
CA ARG A 349 14.12 -38.97 2.19
C ARG A 349 15.23 -38.74 3.23
N GLY A 350 16.06 -37.74 2.95
CA GLY A 350 17.08 -37.23 3.86
C GLY A 350 16.50 -36.38 5.00
N GLN A 351 17.36 -35.54 5.58
CA GLN A 351 16.95 -34.58 6.62
C GLN A 351 15.96 -33.54 6.05
N GLN A 352 15.17 -32.90 6.93
CA GLN A 352 14.16 -31.91 6.48
C GLN A 352 14.79 -30.73 5.71
N GLU A 353 16.03 -30.36 6.05
CA GLU A 353 16.80 -29.32 5.37
C GLU A 353 17.22 -29.75 3.95
N GLU A 354 17.77 -30.96 3.79
CA GLU A 354 18.14 -31.52 2.47
C GLU A 354 16.92 -31.63 1.55
N THR A 355 15.81 -32.14 2.10
CA THR A 355 14.52 -32.23 1.40
C THR A 355 14.04 -30.86 0.93
N SER A 356 14.24 -29.82 1.75
CA SER A 356 13.85 -28.45 1.43
C SER A 356 14.71 -27.82 0.32
N GLN A 357 16.02 -28.07 0.32
CA GLN A 357 16.96 -27.53 -0.67
C GLN A 357 16.77 -28.22 -2.03
N TRP A 358 16.57 -29.54 -2.03
CA TRP A 358 16.17 -30.30 -3.22
C TRP A 358 14.86 -29.76 -3.80
N LEU A 359 13.82 -29.65 -2.96
CA LEU A 359 12.50 -29.18 -3.37
C LEU A 359 12.55 -27.77 -3.96
N GLN A 360 13.37 -26.88 -3.39
CA GLN A 360 13.61 -25.55 -3.94
C GLN A 360 14.25 -25.64 -5.33
N SER A 361 15.38 -26.34 -5.44
CA SER A 361 16.16 -26.42 -6.69
C SER A 361 15.33 -26.99 -7.85
N GLU A 362 14.57 -28.05 -7.62
CA GLU A 362 13.72 -28.69 -8.64
C GLU A 362 12.56 -27.78 -9.07
N ILE A 363 11.90 -27.09 -8.14
CA ILE A 363 10.78 -26.20 -8.47
C ILE A 363 11.28 -24.93 -9.18
N GLU A 364 12.38 -24.33 -8.75
CA GLU A 364 12.99 -23.18 -9.43
C GLU A 364 13.41 -23.56 -10.86
N HIS A 365 14.04 -24.72 -11.05
CA HIS A 365 14.41 -25.23 -12.38
C HIS A 365 13.18 -25.49 -13.25
N TRP A 366 12.15 -26.16 -12.71
CA TRP A 366 10.91 -26.44 -13.45
C TRP A 366 10.15 -25.15 -13.82
N LEU A 367 10.07 -24.17 -12.92
CA LEU A 367 9.47 -22.87 -13.19
C LEU A 367 10.21 -22.14 -14.31
N LEU A 368 11.56 -22.13 -14.27
CA LEU A 368 12.37 -21.54 -15.32
C LEU A 368 12.16 -22.25 -16.67
N ALA A 369 12.14 -23.59 -16.69
CA ALA A 369 11.94 -24.38 -17.89
C ALA A 369 10.54 -24.23 -18.53
N GLN A 370 9.48 -24.09 -17.72
CA GLN A 370 8.11 -23.97 -18.20
C GLN A 370 7.69 -22.52 -18.53
N SER A 371 8.21 -21.53 -17.79
CA SER A 371 7.76 -20.14 -17.89
C SER A 371 8.80 -19.16 -18.46
N GLY A 372 10.06 -19.60 -18.61
CA GLY A 372 11.19 -18.73 -18.95
C GLY A 372 11.54 -17.71 -17.86
N CYS A 373 10.92 -17.78 -16.68
CA CYS A 373 11.08 -16.81 -15.60
C CYS A 373 11.92 -17.39 -14.45
N ASP A 374 12.96 -16.68 -14.04
CA ASP A 374 13.76 -16.99 -12.85
C ASP A 374 13.00 -16.52 -11.59
N VAL A 375 12.25 -17.46 -11.00
CA VAL A 375 11.42 -17.30 -9.80
C VAL A 375 12.13 -17.96 -8.63
N ALA A 376 12.39 -17.20 -7.55
CA ALA A 376 12.89 -17.78 -6.30
C ALA A 376 11.74 -18.49 -5.56
N PHE A 377 11.87 -19.80 -5.37
CA PHE A 377 10.94 -20.60 -4.57
C PHE A 377 11.45 -20.70 -3.13
N ASN A 378 10.63 -21.23 -2.24
CA ASN A 378 11.12 -21.55 -0.90
C ASN A 378 10.66 -22.92 -0.39
N GLY A 379 11.58 -23.90 -0.46
CA GLY A 379 11.30 -25.27 -0.06
C GLY A 379 10.98 -25.39 1.43
N THR A 380 11.71 -24.71 2.32
CA THR A 380 11.46 -24.73 3.78
C THR A 380 10.06 -24.23 4.13
N ARG A 381 9.61 -23.13 3.48
CA ARG A 381 8.26 -22.58 3.62
C ARG A 381 7.20 -23.56 3.14
N ALA A 382 7.36 -24.08 1.93
CA ALA A 382 6.39 -24.95 1.30
C ALA A 382 6.23 -26.29 2.04
N LEU A 383 7.33 -26.82 2.63
CA LEU A 383 7.28 -27.96 3.55
C LEU A 383 6.52 -27.64 4.83
N ALA A 384 6.77 -26.49 5.49
CA ALA A 384 6.05 -26.10 6.70
C ALA A 384 4.54 -25.91 6.43
N HIS A 385 4.19 -25.36 5.27
CA HIS A 385 2.82 -25.24 4.79
C HIS A 385 2.14 -26.61 4.59
N LEU A 386 2.82 -27.56 3.95
CA LEU A 386 2.31 -28.93 3.77
C LEU A 386 2.19 -29.68 5.11
N GLN A 387 3.16 -29.52 6.00
CA GLN A 387 3.13 -30.06 7.37
C GLN A 387 1.93 -29.52 8.16
N ALA A 388 1.56 -28.24 8.00
CA ALA A 388 0.39 -27.66 8.65
C ALA A 388 -0.95 -28.19 8.10
N LEU A 389 -1.01 -28.60 6.82
CA LEU A 389 -2.20 -29.19 6.20
C LEU A 389 -2.37 -30.68 6.49
N THR A 390 -1.27 -31.40 6.76
CA THR A 390 -1.26 -32.84 7.02
C THR A 390 -2.14 -33.27 8.22
N PRO A 391 -2.15 -32.61 9.41
CA PRO A 391 -3.01 -33.02 10.51
C PRO A 391 -4.51 -32.85 10.24
N SER A 392 -4.90 -31.97 9.30
CA SER A 392 -6.31 -31.82 8.88
C SER A 392 -6.77 -32.87 7.86
N ILE A 393 -5.87 -33.59 7.19
CA ILE A 393 -6.21 -34.62 6.20
C ILE A 393 -6.59 -35.96 6.87
N GLY A 394 -6.08 -36.21 8.09
CA GLY A 394 -6.38 -37.43 8.86
C GLY A 394 -7.67 -37.40 9.70
N MET A 395 -8.34 -36.24 9.82
CA MET A 395 -9.56 -36.08 10.61
C MET A 395 -10.59 -35.19 9.89
N PHE A 396 -11.19 -35.73 8.83
CA PHE A 396 -12.44 -35.19 8.29
C PHE A 396 -13.52 -36.28 8.26
N PRO A 397 -14.67 -36.09 8.94
CA PRO A 397 -15.01 -34.95 9.81
C PRO A 397 -14.21 -34.96 11.13
N PRO A 398 -13.97 -33.79 11.75
CA PRO A 398 -13.35 -33.73 13.07
C PRO A 398 -14.28 -34.33 14.15
N PRO A 399 -13.73 -35.06 15.14
CA PRO A 399 -14.50 -35.62 16.25
C PRO A 399 -14.97 -34.48 17.17
N GLY A 400 -16.23 -34.05 16.99
CA GLY A 400 -16.80 -32.93 17.74
C GLY A 400 -17.82 -32.07 16.99
N ILE A 401 -18.09 -32.30 15.70
CA ILE A 401 -19.28 -31.72 15.04
C ILE A 401 -20.52 -32.43 15.64
N PRO A 402 -21.42 -31.73 16.35
CA PRO A 402 -22.73 -32.29 16.64
C PRO A 402 -23.41 -32.52 15.29
N LYS A 403 -23.84 -33.76 15.03
CA LYS A 403 -24.74 -34.02 13.91
C LYS A 403 -25.95 -33.10 14.10
N LEU A 404 -26.15 -32.16 13.18
CA LEU A 404 -27.42 -31.47 13.07
C LEU A 404 -28.44 -32.55 12.72
N ASP A 405 -29.30 -32.88 13.69
CA ASP A 405 -30.46 -33.71 13.41
C ASP A 405 -31.23 -33.07 12.25
N PRO A 406 -31.70 -33.85 11.26
CA PRO A 406 -32.49 -33.29 10.17
C PRO A 406 -33.69 -32.59 10.78
N LEU A 407 -33.80 -31.28 10.53
CA LEU A 407 -34.91 -30.44 10.98
C LEU A 407 -36.23 -31.18 10.69
N PRO A 408 -37.14 -31.31 11.68
CA PRO A 408 -38.39 -32.01 11.45
C PRO A 408 -39.13 -31.33 10.30
N THR A 409 -39.43 -32.12 9.27
CA THR A 409 -40.17 -31.65 8.10
C THR A 409 -41.45 -30.97 8.58
N VAL A 410 -41.56 -29.67 8.36
CA VAL A 410 -42.77 -28.91 8.71
C VAL A 410 -43.89 -29.40 7.80
N ILE A 411 -44.71 -30.32 8.33
CA ILE A 411 -45.95 -30.76 7.71
C ILE A 411 -46.88 -29.54 7.69
N PRO A 412 -47.41 -29.12 6.54
CA PRO A 412 -48.42 -28.06 6.51
C PRO A 412 -49.67 -28.53 7.25
N GLU A 413 -50.10 -27.81 8.29
CA GLU A 413 -51.34 -28.12 8.98
C GLU A 413 -52.54 -27.93 8.04
N THR A 414 -53.29 -29.01 7.85
CA THR A 414 -54.60 -28.95 7.16
C THR A 414 -55.58 -28.12 8.00
N PRO A 415 -56.25 -27.10 7.44
CA PRO A 415 -57.14 -26.24 8.23
C PRO A 415 -58.38 -27.02 8.71
N GLN A 416 -58.57 -27.09 10.04
CA GLN A 416 -59.80 -27.63 10.62
C GLN A 416 -60.98 -26.65 10.46
N PRO A 417 -62.20 -27.13 10.13
CA PRO A 417 -63.36 -26.27 9.96
C PRO A 417 -63.89 -25.74 11.29
N ALA A 418 -64.36 -24.49 11.28
CA ALA A 418 -64.90 -23.82 12.46
C ALA A 418 -66.13 -24.53 13.03
N ARG A 419 -66.10 -24.86 14.34
CA ARG A 419 -67.28 -25.33 15.07
C ARG A 419 -68.18 -24.15 15.43
N SER A 420 -69.31 -24.05 14.72
CA SER A 420 -70.45 -23.22 15.11
C SER A 420 -70.90 -23.58 16.53
N GLY A 421 -70.93 -22.59 17.43
CA GLY A 421 -71.50 -22.76 18.75
C GLY A 421 -73.03 -22.64 18.68
N ASN A 422 -73.74 -23.65 19.18
CA ASN A 422 -75.14 -23.51 19.60
C ASN A 422 -75.23 -23.65 21.11
N LYS A 423 -75.80 -22.62 21.73
CA LYS A 423 -76.33 -22.58 23.10
C LYS A 423 -77.65 -23.38 23.20
N PRO A 424 -78.12 -23.74 24.40
CA PRO A 424 -78.76 -22.78 25.32
C PRO A 424 -77.83 -22.19 26.39
#